data_AF-A0A3S1CJB1-F1
#
_entry.id   AF-A0A3S1CJB1-F1
#
_cell.length_a   1.000
_cell.length_b   1.000
_cell.length_c   1.000
_cell.angle_alpha   90.00
_cell.angle_beta   90.00
_cell.angle_gamma   90.00
#
_symmetry.space_group_name_H-M   'P 1'
#
loop_
_entity.id
_entity.type
_entity.pdbx_description
1 polymer ?
#
loop_
_entity_poly.entity_id
_entity_poly.type
_entity_poly.pdbx_seq_one_letter_code
_entity_poly.pdbx_strand_id
1 'polypeptide(L)' 'MGTYHAKINDMAKSEDTVKLIIGKELKIRFKSLCVQAETDMSAVVKDLVAVWCDEQEKKLAMERKKSNSA' A
#
# COMPACT_ATOMS: atom_id res chain seq x y z
N MET A 1 39.80 -15.90 -22.08
CA MET A 1 39.50 -15.08 -20.88
C MET A 1 37.99 -14.92 -20.79
N GLY A 2 37.31 -15.88 -20.17
CA GLY A 2 35.86 -15.84 -19.98
C GLY A 2 35.55 -15.26 -18.61
N THR A 3 34.85 -14.12 -18.56
CA THR A 3 34.24 -13.62 -17.33
C THR A 3 32.74 -13.82 -17.44
N TYR A 4 32.30 -14.96 -16.91
CA TYR A 4 30.91 -15.28 -16.68
C TYR A 4 30.34 -14.24 -15.70
N HIS A 5 29.53 -13.32 -16.20
CA HIS A 5 28.71 -12.47 -15.34
C HIS A 5 27.63 -13.36 -14.73
N ALA A 6 27.82 -13.68 -13.45
CA ALA A 6 26.88 -14.44 -12.65
C ALA A 6 25.50 -13.77 -12.67
N LYS A 7 24.48 -14.52 -13.11
CA LYS A 7 23.08 -14.22 -12.86
C LYS A 7 22.85 -14.29 -11.36
N ILE A 8 22.78 -13.15 -10.67
CA ILE A 8 22.14 -13.06 -9.37
C ILE A 8 20.64 -13.16 -9.64
N ASN A 9 20.13 -14.38 -9.49
CA ASN A 9 18.71 -14.66 -9.42
C ASN A 9 18.22 -14.11 -8.08
N ASP A 10 17.90 -12.82 -8.02
CA ASP A 10 17.31 -12.24 -6.82
C ASP A 10 15.84 -12.64 -6.78
N MET A 11 15.50 -13.43 -5.77
CA MET A 11 14.15 -13.83 -5.39
C MET A 11 13.34 -12.58 -5.02
N ALA A 12 12.95 -11.78 -6.02
CA ALA A 12 12.05 -10.66 -5.85
C ALA A 12 10.67 -11.25 -5.49
N LYS A 13 10.40 -11.29 -4.18
CA LYS A 13 9.06 -11.41 -3.60
C LYS A 13 8.06 -10.69 -4.50
N SER A 14 6.99 -11.37 -4.89
CA SER A 14 5.90 -10.82 -5.70
C SER A 14 5.25 -9.64 -4.98
N GLU A 15 5.87 -8.46 -5.06
CA GLU A 15 5.25 -7.21 -4.66
C GLU A 15 4.39 -6.74 -5.83
N ASP A 16 3.08 -6.92 -5.70
CA ASP A 16 2.13 -6.39 -6.66
C ASP A 16 2.09 -4.86 -6.61
N THR A 17 2.21 -4.22 -7.78
CA THR A 17 2.20 -2.76 -7.88
C THR A 17 0.77 -2.24 -8.10
N VAL A 18 0.27 -1.43 -7.18
CA VAL A 18 -1.01 -0.73 -7.32
C VAL A 18 -0.79 0.63 -8.01
N LYS A 19 -1.41 0.84 -9.17
CA LYS A 19 -1.42 2.14 -9.84
C LYS A 19 -2.52 3.02 -9.25
N LEU A 20 -2.14 4.13 -8.62
CA LEU A 20 -3.07 5.08 -8.03
C LEU A 20 -3.11 6.39 -8.84
N ILE A 21 -4.32 6.86 -9.13
CA ILE A 21 -4.57 8.18 -9.72
C ILE A 21 -5.13 9.09 -8.62
N ILE A 22 -4.41 10.17 -8.31
CA ILE A 22 -4.84 11.20 -7.36
C ILE A 22 -4.69 12.59 -7.95
N GLY A 23 -5.47 13.55 -7.44
CA GLY A 23 -5.34 14.95 -7.79
C GLY A 23 -3.93 15.49 -7.50
N LYS A 24 -3.48 16.44 -8.33
CA LYS A 24 -2.13 17.03 -8.22
C LYS A 24 -1.86 17.63 -6.84
N GLU A 25 -2.82 18.36 -6.30
CA GLU A 25 -2.68 18.99 -4.98
C GLU A 25 -2.49 17.96 -3.87
N LEU A 26 -3.28 16.87 -3.89
CA LEU A 26 -3.18 15.81 -2.90
C LEU A 26 -1.82 15.10 -2.99
N LYS A 27 -1.32 14.85 -4.21
CA LYS A 27 0.02 14.29 -4.42
C LYS A 27 1.10 15.17 -3.83
N ILE A 28 1.03 16.49 -4.02
CA ILE A 28 2.03 17.44 -3.51
C ILE A 28 2.01 17.45 -1.99
N ARG A 29 0.82 17.55 -1.37
CA ARG A 29 0.66 17.51 0.09
C ARG A 29 1.19 16.21 0.67
N PHE A 30 0.81 15.08 0.07
CA PHE A 30 1.28 13.76 0.49
C PHE A 30 2.80 13.66 0.46
N LYS A 31 3.43 14.04 -0.66
CA LYS A 31 4.89 14.05 -0.78
C LYS A 31 5.55 14.95 0.27
N SER A 32 5.03 16.15 0.46
CA SER A 32 5.55 17.11 1.43
C SER A 32 5.49 16.54 2.85
N LEU A 33 4.39 15.89 3.22
CA LEU A 33 4.23 15.27 4.54
C LEU A 33 5.16 14.06 4.73
N CYS A 34 5.33 13.21 3.72
CA CYS A 34 6.26 12.08 3.80
C CYS A 34 7.71 12.56 4.03
N VAL A 35 8.12 13.63 3.32
CA VAL A 35 9.45 14.21 3.50
C VAL A 35 9.61 14.82 4.90
N GLN A 36 8.61 15.55 5.39
CA GLN A 36 8.65 16.14 6.73
C GLN A 36 8.67 15.11 7.85
N ALA A 37 8.03 13.95 7.64
CA ALA A 37 8.00 12.85 8.59
C ALA A 37 9.18 11.88 8.45
N GLU A 38 10.09 12.12 7.50
CA GLU A 38 11.21 11.22 7.17
C GLU A 38 10.76 9.77 6.87
N THR A 39 9.58 9.62 6.27
CA THR A 39 8.98 8.31 5.98
C THR A 39 8.95 8.03 4.48
N ASP A 40 9.13 6.76 4.11
CA ASP A 40 8.97 6.32 2.74
C ASP A 40 7.51 6.42 2.26
N MET A 41 7.31 6.96 1.06
CA MET A 41 5.98 7.12 0.46
C MET A 41 5.24 5.78 0.33
N SER A 42 5.95 4.72 -0.02
CA SER A 42 5.36 3.39 -0.21
C SER A 42 4.94 2.80 1.12
N ALA A 43 5.70 3.02 2.20
CA ALA A 43 5.32 2.61 3.55
C ALA A 43 4.01 3.28 3.97
N VAL A 44 3.90 4.61 3.82
CA VAL A 44 2.66 5.33 4.17
C VAL A 44 1.46 4.84 3.36
N VAL A 45 1.63 4.58 2.06
CA VAL A 45 0.54 4.03 1.23
C VAL A 45 0.16 2.62 1.68
N LYS A 46 1.14 1.76 1.99
CA LYS A 46 0.89 0.40 2.50
C LYS A 46 0.09 0.45 3.80
N ASP A 47 0.48 1.29 4.76
CA ASP A 47 -0.25 1.50 6.01
C ASP A 47 -1.68 2.02 5.77
N LEU A 48 -1.83 3.05 4.91
CA LEU A 48 -3.14 3.62 4.63
C LEU A 48 -4.10 2.59 4.01
N VAL A 49 -3.60 1.75 3.09
CA VAL A 49 -4.38 0.68 2.48
C VAL A 49 -4.74 -0.38 3.51
N ALA A 50 -3.82 -0.79 4.38
CA ALA A 50 -4.08 -1.78 5.43
C ALA A 50 -5.16 -1.30 6.39
N VAL A 51 -5.03 -0.07 6.91
CA VAL A 51 -6.02 0.53 7.82
C VAL A 51 -7.39 0.62 7.16
N TRP A 52 -7.44 1.06 5.90
CA TRP A 52 -8.71 1.16 5.18
C TRP A 52 -9.38 -0.20 5.00
N CYS A 53 -8.62 -1.25 4.64
CA CYS A 53 -9.13 -2.61 4.53
C CYS A 53 -9.74 -3.10 5.85
N ASP A 54 -8.99 -2.98 6.95
CA ASP A 54 -9.45 -3.34 8.30
C ASP A 54 -10.77 -2.65 8.65
N GLU A 55 -10.90 -1.36 8.32
CA GLU A 55 -12.13 -0.60 8.54
C GLU A 55 -13.30 -1.11 7.70
N GLN A 56 -13.07 -1.44 6.41
CA GLN A 56 -14.13 -1.99 5.56
C GLN A 56 -14.59 -3.37 6.04
N GLU A 57 -13.66 -4.24 6.42
CA GLU A 57 -14.00 -5.57 6.93
C GLU A 57 -14.82 -5.49 8.21
N LYS A 58 -14.44 -4.58 9.13
CA LYS A 58 -15.23 -4.32 10.35
C LYS A 58 -16.62 -3.81 10.03
N LYS A 59 -16.76 -2.85 9.10
CA LYS A 59 -18.07 -2.34 8.68
C LYS A 59 -18.94 -3.44 8.10
N LEU A 60 -18.40 -4.25 7.18
CA LEU A 60 -19.12 -5.37 6.58
C LEU A 60 -19.53 -6.43 7.62
N ALA A 61 -18.68 -6.71 8.60
CA ALA A 61 -19.00 -7.63 9.68
C ALA A 61 -20.12 -7.11 10.60
N MET A 62 -20.17 -5.80 10.84
CA MET A 62 -21.25 -5.16 11.60
C MET A 62 -22.58 -5.19 10.85
N GLU A 63 -22.57 -4.89 9.55
CA GLU A 63 -23.77 -4.95 8.71
C GLU A 63 -24.34 -6.37 8.62
N ARG A 64 -23.48 -7.41 8.50
CA ARG A 64 -23.94 -8.81 8.55
C ARG A 64 -24.61 -9.18 9.87
N LYS A 65 -24.08 -8.72 11.01
CA LYS A 65 -24.70 -8.97 12.33
C LYS A 65 -26.07 -8.31 12.47
N LYS A 66 -26.24 -7.13 11.84
CA LYS A 66 -27.51 -6.39 11.82
C LYS A 66 -28.55 -7.06 10.92
N SER A 67 -28.17 -7.60 9.77
CA SER A 67 -29.07 -8.37 8.90
C SER A 67 -29.44 -9.76 9.40
N ASN A 68 -28.60 -10.42 10.22
CA ASN A 68 -28.89 -11.74 10.78
C ASN A 68 -29.69 -11.69 12.10
N SER A 69 -30.02 -10.50 12.62
CA SER A 69 -30.80 -10.32 13.85
C SER A 69 -32.19 -9.73 13.62
N ALA A 70 -32.64 -9.66 12.37
CA ALA A 70 -34.00 -9.32 11.96
C ALA A 70 -34.70 -10.57 11.41
#